data_AF-M0PQA1-F1
#
_entry.id   AF-M0PQA1-F1
#
_cell.length_a   1.000
_cell.length_b   1.000
_cell.length_c   1.000
_cell.angle_alpha   90.00
_cell.angle_beta   90.00
_cell.angle_gamma   90.00
#
_symmetry.space_group_name_H-M   'P 1'
#
loop_
_entity.id
_entity.type
_entity.pdbx_description
1 polymer ?
#
loop_
_entity_poly.entity_id
_entity_poly.type
_entity_poly.pdbx_seq_one_letter_code
_entity_poly.pdbx_strand_id
1 'polypeptide(L)'
;MVLVPSDADRSGDVADRREASSVVFDRWMGKASENIDEWGVQDEETLLLAMQEELGELTQAVLEARAEGGDPARIGDELDDLGALLLQFHEAREVTQLAE
;
A
#
# COMPACT_ATOMS: atom_id res chain seq x y z
N MET A 1 34.49 -0.38 21.59
CA MET A 1 34.76 -1.17 20.37
C MET A 1 33.46 -1.18 19.58
N VAL A 2 33.37 -0.38 18.51
CA VAL A 2 32.17 -0.30 17.66
C VAL A 2 32.34 -1.34 16.57
N LEU A 3 31.46 -2.35 16.55
CA LEU A 3 31.41 -3.34 15.47
C LEU A 3 30.84 -2.63 14.24
N VAL A 4 31.68 -2.38 13.24
CA VAL A 4 31.23 -1.98 11.91
C VAL A 4 30.79 -3.25 11.18
N PRO A 5 29.52 -3.40 10.75
CA PRO A 5 29.09 -4.57 9.99
C PRO A 5 29.86 -4.65 8.67
N SER A 6 30.32 -5.85 8.32
CA SER A 6 31.00 -6.13 7.05
C SER A 6 30.02 -6.00 5.87
N ASP A 7 30.49 -5.52 4.72
CA ASP A 7 29.67 -5.31 3.49
C ASP A 7 28.93 -6.57 2.98
N ALA A 8 29.34 -7.76 3.41
CA ALA A 8 28.63 -9.01 3.13
C ALA A 8 27.25 -9.10 3.84
N ASP A 9 27.10 -8.45 5.00
CA ASP A 9 25.86 -8.44 5.81
C ASP A 9 24.80 -7.50 5.21
N ARG A 10 25.23 -6.46 4.47
CA ARG A 10 24.34 -5.51 3.79
C ARG A 10 23.70 -6.07 2.52
N SER A 11 24.35 -7.03 1.87
CA SER A 11 23.87 -7.57 0.59
C SER A 11 22.72 -8.57 0.76
N GLY A 12 22.69 -9.29 1.89
CA GLY A 12 21.54 -10.12 2.28
C GLY A 12 20.30 -9.30 2.64
N ASP A 13 20.46 -8.24 3.45
CA ASP A 13 19.38 -7.33 3.87
C ASP A 13 18.71 -6.60 2.68
N VAL A 14 19.49 -6.22 1.66
CA VAL A 14 18.93 -5.56 0.46
C VAL A 14 18.15 -6.53 -0.43
N ALA A 15 18.61 -7.79 -0.56
CA ALA A 15 17.89 -8.80 -1.34
C ALA A 15 16.56 -9.17 -0.66
N ASP A 16 16.59 -9.41 0.66
CA ASP A 16 15.42 -9.72 1.48
C ASP A 16 14.39 -8.58 1.47
N ARG A 17 14.84 -7.32 1.55
CA ARG A 17 13.97 -6.14 1.43
C ARG A 17 13.32 -6.00 0.06
N ARG A 18 14.00 -6.36 -1.03
CA ARG A 18 13.43 -6.33 -2.38
C ARG A 18 12.38 -7.42 -2.57
N GLU A 19 12.62 -8.61 -2.03
CA GLU A 19 11.67 -9.71 -2.07
C GLU A 19 10.41 -9.38 -1.25
N ALA A 20 10.56 -8.85 -0.03
CA ALA A 20 9.44 -8.37 0.77
C ALA A 20 8.66 -7.23 0.07
N SER A 21 9.37 -6.30 -0.60
CA SER A 21 8.73 -5.25 -1.41
C SER A 21 7.96 -5.82 -2.61
N SER A 22 8.43 -6.92 -3.20
CA SER A 22 7.72 -7.61 -4.30
C SER A 22 6.43 -8.26 -3.81
N VAL A 23 6.46 -8.92 -2.65
CA VAL A 23 5.27 -9.57 -2.07
C VAL A 23 4.19 -8.55 -1.69
N VAL A 24 4.59 -7.41 -1.11
CA VAL A 24 3.65 -6.32 -0.80
C VAL A 24 3.02 -5.78 -2.08
N PHE A 25 3.84 -5.53 -3.11
CA PHE A 25 3.36 -5.05 -4.40
C PHE A 25 2.37 -6.03 -5.05
N ASP A 26 2.68 -7.33 -5.05
CA ASP A 26 1.79 -8.36 -5.60
C ASP A 26 0.43 -8.41 -4.88
N ARG A 27 0.42 -8.22 -3.56
CA ARG A 27 -0.82 -8.14 -2.78
C ARG A 27 -1.64 -6.90 -3.13
N TRP A 28 -1.01 -5.74 -3.26
CA TRP A 28 -1.68 -4.51 -3.67
C TRP A 28 -2.25 -4.61 -5.08
N MET A 29 -1.51 -5.24 -6.01
CA MET A 29 -2.00 -5.55 -7.36
C MET A 29 -3.22 -6.48 -7.31
N GLY A 30 -3.20 -7.50 -6.46
CA GLY A 30 -4.34 -8.39 -6.25
C GLY A 30 -5.58 -7.63 -5.79
N LYS A 31 -5.44 -6.80 -4.75
CA LYS A 31 -6.54 -6.02 -4.19
C LYS A 31 -7.05 -4.92 -5.15
N ALA A 32 -6.15 -4.31 -5.92
CA ALA A 32 -6.52 -3.40 -7.00
C ALA A 32 -7.36 -4.10 -8.09
N SER A 33 -7.04 -5.36 -8.41
CA SER A 33 -7.85 -6.17 -9.32
C SER A 33 -9.23 -6.48 -8.73
N GLU A 34 -9.30 -6.84 -7.45
CA GLU A 34 -10.57 -7.11 -6.76
C GLU A 34 -11.48 -5.87 -6.75
N ASN A 35 -10.92 -4.70 -6.45
CA ASN A 35 -11.65 -3.42 -6.49
C ASN A 35 -12.22 -3.13 -7.89
N ILE A 36 -11.46 -3.40 -8.97
CA ILE A 36 -11.93 -3.22 -10.35
C ILE A 36 -13.02 -4.23 -10.68
N ASP A 37 -12.89 -5.48 -10.25
CA ASP A 37 -13.89 -6.52 -10.49
C ASP A 37 -15.21 -6.20 -9.78
N GLU A 38 -15.16 -5.60 -8.59
CA GLU A 38 -16.34 -5.25 -7.80
C GLU A 38 -17.02 -3.96 -8.27
N TRP A 39 -16.24 -2.89 -8.49
CA TRP A 39 -16.78 -1.54 -8.70
C TRP A 39 -16.56 -1.01 -10.12
N GLY A 40 -15.74 -1.68 -10.92
CA GLY A 40 -15.27 -1.20 -12.22
C GLY A 40 -14.12 -0.20 -12.08
N VAL A 41 -13.61 0.26 -13.23
CA VAL A 41 -12.60 1.33 -13.26
C VAL A 41 -13.25 2.65 -12.84
N GLN A 42 -12.63 3.31 -11.86
CA GLN A 42 -13.10 4.58 -11.31
C GLN A 42 -12.37 5.78 -11.95
N ASP A 43 -12.98 6.96 -11.87
CA ASP A 43 -12.35 8.22 -12.29
C ASP A 43 -11.40 8.79 -11.23
N GLU A 44 -10.64 9.82 -11.62
CA GLU A 44 -9.62 10.46 -10.76
C GLU A 44 -10.22 10.98 -9.45
N GLU A 45 -11.41 11.61 -9.51
CA GLU A 45 -12.07 12.19 -8.33
C GLU A 45 -12.53 11.09 -7.35
N THR A 46 -13.15 10.04 -7.86
CA THR A 46 -13.64 8.92 -7.05
C THR A 46 -12.48 8.20 -6.36
N LEU A 47 -11.37 7.97 -7.07
CA LEU A 47 -10.16 7.36 -6.49
C LEU A 47 -9.56 8.24 -5.39
N LEU A 48 -9.51 9.56 -5.57
CA LEU A 48 -9.03 10.49 -4.54
C LEU A 48 -9.92 10.54 -3.29
N LEU A 49 -11.23 10.35 -3.44
CA LEU A 49 -12.16 10.27 -2.32
C LEU A 49 -12.01 8.94 -1.57
N ALA A 50 -11.93 7.82 -2.29
CA ALA A 50 -11.67 6.51 -1.68
C ALA A 50 -10.33 6.49 -0.92
N MET A 51 -9.27 7.09 -1.49
CA MET A 51 -7.98 7.20 -0.80
C MET A 51 -8.06 8.00 0.51
N GLN A 52 -8.94 8.99 0.60
CA GLN A 52 -9.15 9.75 1.84
C GLN A 52 -9.85 8.90 2.91
N GLU A 53 -10.79 8.06 2.50
CA GLU A 53 -11.47 7.11 3.37
C GLU A 53 -10.47 6.10 3.95
N GLU A 54 -9.71 5.41 3.09
CA GLU A 54 -8.71 4.43 3.52
C GLU A 54 -7.59 5.04 4.38
N LEU A 55 -7.16 6.27 4.07
CA LEU A 55 -6.20 6.98 4.93
C LEU A 55 -6.80 7.28 6.31
N GLY A 56 -8.09 7.59 6.37
CA GLY A 56 -8.84 7.77 7.61
C GLY A 56 -8.90 6.47 8.42
N GLU A 57 -9.24 5.36 7.78
CA GLU A 57 -9.30 4.03 8.40
C GLU A 57 -7.92 3.60 8.92
N LEU A 58 -6.86 3.75 8.11
CA LEU A 58 -5.49 3.48 8.52
C LEU A 58 -5.09 4.32 9.74
N THR A 59 -5.42 5.61 9.72
CA THR A 59 -5.16 6.50 10.85
C THR A 59 -5.88 6.01 12.10
N GLN A 60 -7.15 5.63 11.98
CA GLN A 60 -7.94 5.10 13.07
C GLN A 60 -7.35 3.79 13.60
N ALA A 61 -7.04 2.81 12.74
CA ALA A 61 -6.44 1.54 13.13
C ALA A 61 -5.12 1.73 13.91
N VAL A 62 -4.28 2.68 13.48
CA VAL A 62 -3.03 3.02 14.19
C VAL A 62 -3.30 3.60 15.58
N LEU A 63 -4.27 4.50 15.71
CA LEU A 63 -4.60 5.13 16.99
C LEU A 63 -5.24 4.13 17.95
N GLU A 64 -6.21 3.33 17.47
CA GLU A 64 -6.89 2.30 18.24
C GLU A 64 -5.92 1.22 18.74
N ALA A 65 -5.04 0.70 17.86
CA ALA A 65 -4.05 -0.30 18.25
C ALA A 65 -3.06 0.22 19.31
N ARG A 66 -2.76 1.53 19.29
CA ARG A 66 -1.82 2.16 20.25
C ARG A 66 -2.46 2.50 21.59
N ALA A 67 -3.70 2.97 21.59
CA ALA A 67 -4.30 3.63 22.74
C ALA A 67 -5.55 2.92 23.29
N GLU A 68 -6.20 2.08 22.49
CA GLU A 68 -7.54 1.55 22.78
C GLU A 68 -7.59 0.01 22.77
N GLY A 69 -6.45 -0.65 22.55
CA GLY A 69 -6.39 -2.11 22.45
C GLY A 69 -7.03 -2.67 21.18
N GLY A 70 -7.13 -1.84 20.13
CA GLY A 70 -7.58 -2.27 18.81
C GLY A 70 -6.65 -3.30 18.19
N ASP A 71 -7.16 -4.04 17.20
CA ASP A 71 -6.42 -5.11 16.54
C ASP A 71 -5.29 -4.54 15.67
N PRO A 72 -4.00 -4.83 15.98
CA PRO A 72 -2.87 -4.37 15.17
C PRO A 72 -2.85 -4.93 13.75
N ALA A 73 -3.53 -6.05 13.49
CA ALA A 73 -3.60 -6.65 12.16
C ALA A 73 -4.30 -5.72 11.16
N ARG A 74 -5.32 -4.97 11.62
CA ARG A 74 -6.06 -4.00 10.79
C ARG A 74 -5.15 -2.97 10.14
N ILE A 75 -4.05 -2.58 10.78
CA ILE A 75 -3.09 -1.63 10.18
C ILE A 75 -2.53 -2.16 8.86
N GLY A 76 -2.28 -3.48 8.78
CA GLY A 76 -1.83 -4.13 7.55
C GLY A 76 -2.92 -4.14 6.48
N ASP A 77 -4.16 -4.42 6.88
CA ASP A 77 -5.31 -4.43 5.99
C ASP A 77 -5.53 -3.05 5.35
N GLU A 78 -5.61 -1.98 6.18
CA GLU A 78 -5.84 -0.62 5.66
C GLU A 78 -4.65 -0.09 4.83
N LEU A 79 -3.43 -0.57 5.10
CA LEU A 79 -2.26 -0.26 4.27
C LEU A 79 -2.36 -0.90 2.89
N ASP A 80 -2.87 -2.13 2.82
CA ASP A 80 -3.06 -2.84 1.56
C ASP A 80 -4.20 -2.21 0.74
N ASP A 81 -5.27 -1.76 1.39
CA ASP A 81 -6.36 -1.01 0.73
C ASP A 81 -5.88 0.32 0.13
N LEU A 82 -5.21 1.14 0.93
CA LEU A 82 -4.65 2.40 0.45
C LEU A 82 -3.59 2.17 -0.65
N GLY A 83 -2.79 1.13 -0.52
CA GLY A 83 -1.80 0.72 -1.51
C GLY A 83 -2.42 0.36 -2.86
N ALA A 84 -3.50 -0.40 -2.86
CA ALA A 84 -4.25 -0.75 -4.06
C ALA A 84 -4.83 0.47 -4.77
N LEU A 85 -5.43 1.40 -4.02
CA LEU A 85 -5.98 2.64 -4.58
C LEU A 85 -4.91 3.55 -5.20
N LEU A 86 -3.70 3.58 -4.62
CA LEU A 86 -2.56 4.32 -5.20
C LEU A 86 -2.14 3.76 -6.57
N LEU A 87 -2.20 2.44 -6.76
CA LEU A 87 -1.91 1.80 -8.06
C LEU A 87 -2.97 2.19 -9.09
N GLN A 88 -4.25 2.06 -8.74
CA GLN A 88 -5.36 2.44 -9.62
C GLN A 88 -5.33 3.92 -10.00
N PHE A 89 -5.02 4.80 -9.04
CA PHE A 89 -4.87 6.24 -9.30
C PHE A 89 -3.72 6.52 -10.27
N HIS A 90 -2.58 5.85 -10.10
CA HIS A 90 -1.45 5.99 -11.01
C HIS A 90 -1.83 5.57 -12.44
N GLU A 91 -2.49 4.43 -12.61
CA GLU A 91 -2.96 3.96 -13.93
C GLU A 91 -3.98 4.92 -14.56
N ALA A 92 -4.95 5.41 -13.78
CA ALA A 92 -5.95 6.37 -14.27
C ALA A 92 -5.30 7.67 -14.79
N ARG A 93 -4.22 8.11 -14.13
CA ARG A 93 -3.40 9.27 -14.53
C ARG A 93 -2.62 9.03 -15.81
N GLU A 94 -2.08 7.83 -16.03
CA GLU A 94 -1.37 7.48 -17.26
C GLU A 94 -2.32 7.36 -18.46
N VAL A 95 -3.48 6.74 -18.26
CA VAL A 95 -4.52 6.63 -19.30
C VAL A 95 -5.02 8.01 -19.72
N THR A 96 -5.26 8.90 -18.77
CA THR A 96 -5.72 10.27 -19.05
C THR A 96 -4.67 11.06 -19.85
N GLN A 97 -3.38 10.94 -19.51
CA GLN A 97 -2.29 11.61 -20.23
C GLN A 97 -2.07 11.10 -21.66
N LEU A 98 -2.49 9.88 -21.97
CA LEU A 98 -2.43 9.32 -23.33
C LEU A 98 -3.64 9.71 -24.19
N ALA A 99 -4.70 10.24 -23.58
CA ALA A 99 -5.92 10.67 -24.25
C ALA A 99 -5.93 12.17 -24.63
N GLU A 100 -4.94 12.94 -24.14
CA GLU A 100 -4.70 14.36 -24.46
C GLU A 100 -3.64 14.55 -25.56
#